data_AF-A0A358PGZ8-F1
#
_entry.id   AF-A0A358PGZ8-F1
#
_cell.length_a   1.000
_cell.length_b   1.000
_cell.length_c   1.000
_cell.angle_alpha   90.00
_cell.angle_beta   90.00
_cell.angle_gamma   90.00
#
_symmetry.space_group_name_H-M   'P 1'
#
loop_
_entity.id
_entity.type
_entity.pdbx_description
1 polymer ?
#
loop_
_entity_poly.entity_id
_entity_poly.type
_entity_poly.pdbx_seq_one_letter_code
_entity_poly.pdbx_strand_id
1 'polypeptide(L)'
;LAAADFIAKEQPIRTFDTSTDGVLRLFTSHGACLTLRVEDIPETKPQAKPTNLSAVFELEQDEKLLAICDEDFSVGKVFFYTRGGLVKCTEASEYITKMKRIAAVNLKEGDGLVRVEYMRETTADSSILLVTEGGMSIRFASDTVPVTGRASAGVKCIKLDDGDGVIFAGHVPEEGELLVATDRGYMKRSFIFDHEIQGRNGKGLQCFGFKKNGSNGTRIAAVMHVTDPLDLAAVQKDGTQTVFNTEEVRIEPRAGRGQPMVMVLMDNTVAELKKTDSSAKNNAEKNPI
;
A
#
# COMPACT_ATOMS: atom_id res chain seq x y z
N LEU A 1 25.82 -17.36 -2.85
CA LEU A 1 25.35 -16.41 -3.90
C LEU A 1 26.14 -15.13 -3.72
N ALA A 2 26.82 -14.67 -4.78
CA ALA A 2 27.55 -13.41 -4.72
C ALA A 2 26.53 -12.29 -4.41
N ALA A 3 26.88 -11.33 -3.57
CA ALA A 3 25.88 -10.38 -3.09
C ALA A 3 25.45 -9.34 -4.15
N ALA A 4 26.14 -9.27 -5.30
CA ALA A 4 25.64 -8.66 -6.53
C ALA A 4 24.37 -9.35 -7.07
N ASP A 5 24.31 -10.68 -7.03
CA ASP A 5 23.15 -11.46 -7.47
C ASP A 5 21.95 -11.29 -6.52
N PHE A 6 22.20 -10.89 -5.27
CA PHE A 6 21.15 -10.65 -4.28
C PHE A 6 20.48 -9.28 -4.48
N ILE A 7 21.25 -8.21 -4.67
CA ILE A 7 20.70 -6.87 -4.97
C ILE A 7 20.02 -6.87 -6.36
N ALA A 8 20.49 -7.67 -7.31
CA ALA A 8 19.83 -7.84 -8.60
C ALA A 8 18.53 -8.66 -8.51
N LYS A 9 18.40 -9.58 -7.53
CA LYS A 9 17.16 -10.36 -7.29
C LYS A 9 16.14 -9.63 -6.42
N GLU A 10 16.60 -8.89 -5.42
CA GLU A 10 15.77 -8.03 -4.57
C GLU A 10 16.00 -6.57 -4.99
N GLN A 11 15.22 -6.12 -5.97
CA GLN A 11 15.24 -4.72 -6.38
C GLN A 11 14.91 -3.81 -5.18
N PRO A 12 15.65 -2.70 -4.99
CA PRO A 12 15.37 -1.76 -3.91
C PRO A 12 13.95 -1.18 -4.07
N ILE A 13 13.16 -1.24 -3.01
CA ILE A 13 11.80 -0.67 -2.99
C ILE A 13 11.86 0.86 -3.16
N ARG A 14 12.93 1.49 -2.65
CA ARG A 14 13.17 2.93 -2.78
C ARG A 14 14.66 3.24 -2.71
N THR A 15 15.09 4.22 -3.50
CA THR A 15 16.42 4.83 -3.46
C THR A 15 16.25 6.33 -3.28
N PHE A 16 17.12 6.96 -2.50
CA PHE A 16 17.12 8.41 -2.29
C PHE A 16 18.52 8.87 -1.90
N ASP A 17 18.83 10.13 -2.20
CA ASP A 17 20.06 10.79 -1.79
C ASP A 17 19.82 11.53 -0.47
N THR A 18 20.82 11.53 0.42
CA THR A 18 20.73 12.09 1.78
C THR A 18 22.13 12.49 2.25
N SER A 19 22.24 13.37 3.23
CA SER A 19 23.52 13.68 3.87
C SER A 19 23.85 12.67 4.98
N THR A 20 25.13 12.54 5.31
CA THR A 20 25.58 11.63 6.37
C THR A 20 25.08 12.03 7.77
N ASP A 21 24.85 13.33 7.98
CA ASP A 21 24.25 13.90 9.19
C ASP A 21 22.72 14.01 9.11
N GLY A 22 22.13 13.50 8.02
CA GLY A 22 20.70 13.50 7.77
C GLY A 22 19.92 12.67 8.79
N VAL A 23 18.65 13.04 8.98
CA VAL A 23 17.73 12.33 9.87
C VAL A 23 16.42 12.03 9.17
N LEU A 24 16.18 10.76 8.90
CA LEU A 24 15.00 10.24 8.23
C LEU A 24 13.88 9.92 9.24
N ARG A 25 12.63 9.96 8.78
CA ARG A 25 11.47 9.46 9.54
C ARG A 25 10.87 8.25 8.87
N LEU A 26 10.74 7.18 9.64
CA LEU A 26 10.25 5.88 9.17
C LEU A 26 8.94 5.58 9.88
N PHE A 27 7.90 5.24 9.15
CA PHE A 27 6.59 4.91 9.72
C PHE A 27 6.25 3.45 9.55
N THR A 28 5.83 2.78 10.62
CA THR A 28 5.62 1.33 10.63
C THR A 28 4.14 0.94 10.60
N SER A 29 3.84 -0.31 10.24
CA SER A 29 2.49 -0.88 10.27
C SER A 29 1.86 -0.90 11.66
N HIS A 30 2.67 -0.90 12.73
CA HIS A 30 2.21 -0.84 14.12
C HIS A 30 2.00 0.59 14.61
N GLY A 31 2.08 1.58 13.72
CA GLY A 31 1.80 2.96 14.06
C GLY A 31 2.92 3.65 14.83
N ALA A 32 4.16 3.19 14.70
CA ALA A 32 5.33 3.88 15.22
C ALA A 32 5.92 4.84 14.18
N CYS A 33 6.54 5.92 14.67
CA CYS A 33 7.48 6.73 13.92
C CYS A 33 8.87 6.53 14.52
N LEU A 34 9.82 6.13 13.68
CA LEU A 34 11.20 5.89 14.03
C LEU A 34 12.07 7.02 13.48
N THR A 35 12.99 7.48 14.31
CA THR A 35 13.98 8.50 13.96
C THR A 35 15.28 7.79 13.60
N LEU A 36 15.63 7.76 12.31
CA LEU A 36 16.86 7.16 11.81
C LEU A 36 17.85 8.24 11.45
N ARG A 37 18.98 8.31 12.16
CA ARG A 37 20.11 9.11 11.70
C ARG A 37 20.88 8.31 10.67
N VAL A 38 21.27 8.93 9.57
CA VAL A 38 21.96 8.25 8.48
C VAL A 38 23.29 7.65 8.96
N GLU A 39 23.99 8.33 9.88
CA GLU A 39 25.19 7.81 10.56
C GLU A 39 24.97 6.49 11.34
N ASP A 40 23.74 6.20 11.77
CA ASP A 40 23.43 4.94 12.49
C ASP A 40 23.26 3.76 11.51
N ILE A 41 23.20 4.01 10.20
CA ILE A 41 23.08 2.97 9.16
C ILE A 41 24.47 2.34 8.93
N PRO A 42 24.62 1.02 9.10
CA PRO A 42 25.90 0.37 8.85
C PRO A 42 26.32 0.51 7.37
N GLU A 43 27.47 1.15 7.13
CA GLU A 43 28.03 1.26 5.79
C GLU A 43 28.35 -0.12 5.22
N THR A 44 27.89 -0.35 4.00
CA THR A 44 28.15 -1.59 3.27
C THR A 44 28.83 -1.28 1.95
N LYS A 45 29.86 -2.07 1.60
CA LYS A 45 30.48 -1.97 0.28
C LYS A 45 29.43 -2.24 -0.81
N PRO A 46 29.58 -1.64 -2.01
CA PRO A 46 28.79 -2.03 -3.17
C PRO A 46 28.80 -3.55 -3.33
N GLN A 47 27.62 -4.14 -3.60
CA GLN A 47 27.43 -5.60 -3.73
C GLN A 47 27.65 -6.42 -2.45
N ALA A 48 27.70 -5.82 -1.26
CA ALA A 48 27.63 -6.57 0.00
C ALA A 48 26.19 -6.98 0.31
N LYS A 49 26.01 -7.97 1.20
CA LYS A 49 24.68 -8.40 1.63
C LYS A 49 24.01 -7.23 2.39
N PRO A 50 22.74 -6.90 2.11
CA PRO A 50 22.06 -5.83 2.81
C PRO A 50 21.93 -6.15 4.30
N THR A 51 22.07 -5.11 5.12
CA THR A 51 21.85 -5.17 6.56
C THR A 51 20.35 -5.10 6.84
N ASN A 52 19.85 -5.95 7.73
CA ASN A 52 18.46 -5.86 8.17
C ASN A 52 18.24 -4.57 8.99
N LEU A 53 17.10 -3.89 8.78
CA LEU A 53 16.73 -2.72 9.57
C LEU A 53 16.68 -3.00 11.08
N SER A 54 16.48 -4.27 11.47
CA SER A 54 16.57 -4.76 12.84
C SER A 54 17.94 -4.53 13.50
N ALA A 55 18.99 -4.26 12.72
CA ALA A 55 20.31 -3.89 13.25
C ALA A 55 20.33 -2.48 13.87
N VAL A 56 19.38 -1.62 13.50
CA VAL A 56 19.28 -0.23 13.97
C VAL A 56 18.08 -0.04 14.90
N PHE A 57 16.99 -0.76 14.66
CA PHE A 57 15.75 -0.68 15.44
C PHE A 57 15.31 -2.04 15.98
N GLU A 58 14.79 -2.06 17.20
CA GLU A 58 14.02 -3.19 17.69
C GLU A 58 12.61 -3.11 17.08
N LEU A 59 12.35 -3.99 16.11
CA LEU A 59 11.05 -4.14 15.46
C LEU A 59 10.33 -5.36 16.03
N GLU A 60 9.03 -5.22 16.22
CA GLU A 60 8.19 -6.34 16.62
C GLU A 60 8.03 -7.35 15.47
N GLN A 61 7.60 -8.57 15.80
CA GLN A 61 7.26 -9.56 14.78
C GLN A 61 6.15 -9.00 13.86
N ASP A 62 6.33 -9.16 12.55
CA ASP A 62 5.44 -8.66 11.50
C ASP A 62 5.29 -7.12 11.41
N GLU A 63 6.09 -6.34 12.14
CA GLU A 63 6.16 -4.89 12.01
C GLU A 63 6.87 -4.51 10.69
N LYS A 64 6.11 -3.93 9.76
CA LYS A 64 6.59 -3.56 8.42
C LYS A 64 6.80 -2.05 8.30
N LEU A 65 7.77 -1.66 7.49
CA LEU A 65 7.97 -0.26 7.12
C LEU A 65 6.97 0.14 6.02
N LEU A 66 6.23 1.23 6.23
CA LEU A 66 5.21 1.73 5.31
C LEU A 66 5.61 3.03 4.60
N ALA A 67 6.41 3.88 5.24
CA ALA A 67 6.88 5.12 4.63
C ALA A 67 8.26 5.51 5.16
N ILE A 68 9.04 6.17 4.29
CA ILE A 68 10.29 6.85 4.61
C ILE A 68 10.13 8.30 4.15
N CYS A 69 10.39 9.24 5.05
CA CYS A 69 10.41 10.66 4.78
C CYS A 69 11.84 11.18 5.00
N ASP A 70 12.29 12.01 4.07
CA ASP A 70 13.62 12.59 4.01
C ASP A 70 13.80 13.74 5.01
N GLU A 71 14.94 14.42 4.94
CA GLU A 71 15.36 15.45 5.89
C GLU A 71 14.48 16.71 5.85
N ASP A 72 13.85 16.99 4.70
CA ASP A 72 12.95 18.13 4.49
C ASP A 72 11.54 17.90 5.07
N PHE A 73 11.34 16.76 5.75
CA PHE A 73 10.12 16.37 6.42
C PHE A 73 9.83 17.23 7.67
N SER A 74 9.49 18.49 7.48
CA SER A 74 9.09 19.38 8.58
C SER A 74 7.85 20.20 8.28
N VAL A 75 7.45 20.26 7.01
CA VAL A 75 6.32 21.03 6.51
C VAL A 75 5.34 20.11 5.81
N GLY A 76 4.04 20.34 5.99
CA GLY A 76 2.99 19.54 5.40
C GLY A 76 2.40 18.53 6.38
N LYS A 77 1.66 17.56 5.84
CA LYS A 77 0.81 16.66 6.62
C LYS A 77 1.19 15.22 6.39
N VAL A 78 0.96 14.41 7.42
CA VAL A 78 1.06 12.95 7.34
C VAL A 78 -0.31 12.35 7.56
N PHE A 79 -0.72 11.55 6.58
CA PHE A 79 -1.94 10.78 6.62
C PHE A 79 -1.65 9.33 6.96
N PHE A 80 -2.42 8.79 7.89
CA PHE A 80 -2.34 7.41 8.34
C PHE A 80 -3.66 6.73 8.05
N TYR A 81 -3.61 5.57 7.42
CA TYR A 81 -4.78 4.82 7.01
C TYR A 81 -4.77 3.47 7.71
N THR A 82 -5.80 3.17 8.50
CA THR A 82 -5.87 1.92 9.26
C THR A 82 -6.69 0.86 8.52
N ARG A 83 -6.40 -0.41 8.80
CA ARG A 83 -7.19 -1.55 8.35
C ARG A 83 -8.62 -1.46 8.87
N GLY A 84 -8.82 -0.94 10.08
CA GLY A 84 -10.13 -0.69 10.70
C GLY A 84 -10.95 0.45 10.08
N GLY A 85 -10.47 1.10 9.02
CA GLY A 85 -11.21 2.14 8.28
C GLY A 85 -11.17 3.52 8.94
N LEU A 86 -10.16 3.77 9.77
CA LEU A 86 -9.87 5.10 10.32
C LEU A 86 -8.83 5.80 9.44
N VAL A 87 -8.94 7.11 9.35
CA VAL A 87 -7.92 7.97 8.74
C VAL A 87 -7.52 9.05 9.73
N LYS A 88 -6.22 9.28 9.89
CA LYS A 88 -5.67 10.34 10.72
C LYS A 88 -4.83 11.28 9.88
N CYS A 89 -4.97 12.58 10.11
CA CYS A 89 -4.08 13.61 9.59
C CYS A 89 -3.35 14.28 10.74
N THR A 90 -2.04 14.47 10.63
CA THR A 90 -1.20 15.17 11.63
C THR A 90 -0.15 16.01 10.91
N GLU A 91 0.19 17.19 11.44
CA GLU A 91 1.30 18.00 10.91
C GLU A 91 2.62 17.21 10.97
N ALA A 92 3.45 17.32 9.93
CA ALA A 92 4.73 16.63 9.85
C ALA A 92 5.68 17.02 10.99
N SER A 93 5.65 18.29 11.39
CA SER A 93 6.45 18.86 12.49
C SER A 93 6.27 18.14 13.82
N GLU A 94 5.11 17.53 14.09
CA GLU A 94 4.85 16.75 15.31
C GLU A 94 5.76 15.52 15.45
N TYR A 95 6.31 15.03 14.34
CA TYR A 95 7.21 13.87 14.30
C TYR A 95 8.69 14.26 14.25
N ILE A 96 9.00 15.57 14.28
CA ILE A 96 10.37 16.05 14.46
C ILE A 96 10.76 15.93 15.93
N THR A 97 11.24 14.74 16.27
CA THR A 97 11.72 14.40 17.61
C THR A 97 13.13 13.86 17.58
N LYS A 98 13.82 13.92 18.72
CA LYS A 98 15.12 13.27 18.96
C LYS A 98 14.96 11.83 19.45
N MET A 99 13.75 11.45 19.87
CA MET A 99 13.47 10.10 20.37
C MET A 99 13.56 9.10 19.21
N LYS A 100 14.27 7.98 19.42
CA LYS A 100 14.44 6.94 18.39
C LYS A 100 13.11 6.33 17.93
N ARG A 101 12.14 6.21 18.83
CA ARG A 101 10.81 5.63 18.56
C ARG A 101 9.75 6.42 19.32
N ILE A 102 8.69 6.82 18.62
CA ILE A 102 7.49 7.44 19.20
C ILE A 102 6.22 6.81 18.61
N ALA A 103 5.13 6.84 19.38
CA ALA A 103 3.81 6.53 18.83
C ALA A 103 3.43 7.59 17.80
N ALA A 104 3.13 7.13 16.58
CA ALA A 104 2.66 7.98 15.49
C ALA A 104 1.14 8.06 15.44
N VAL A 105 0.46 6.96 15.73
CA VAL A 105 -1.01 6.85 15.80
C VAL A 105 -1.39 5.93 16.96
N ASN A 106 -2.50 6.21 17.61
CA ASN A 106 -3.05 5.32 18.62
C ASN A 106 -3.92 4.23 17.94
N LEU A 107 -3.38 3.03 17.79
CA LEU A 107 -4.10 1.89 17.22
C LEU A 107 -4.86 1.12 18.29
N LYS A 108 -6.04 0.62 17.93
CA LYS A 108 -6.76 -0.35 18.77
C LYS A 108 -6.11 -1.72 18.63
N GLU A 109 -6.32 -2.58 19.61
CA GLU A 109 -5.91 -3.98 19.56
C GLU A 109 -6.43 -4.66 18.28
N GLY A 110 -5.53 -5.32 17.56
CA GLY A 110 -5.83 -5.99 16.28
C GLY A 110 -5.97 -5.06 15.06
N ASP A 111 -5.86 -3.74 15.21
CA ASP A 111 -5.77 -2.81 14.08
C ASP A 111 -4.31 -2.60 13.67
N GLY A 112 -4.11 -2.13 12.43
CA GLY A 112 -2.81 -1.89 11.84
C GLY A 112 -2.90 -0.84 10.75
N LEU A 113 -1.79 -0.22 10.41
CA LEU A 113 -1.72 0.68 9.27
C LEU A 113 -1.58 -0.10 7.97
N VAL A 114 -2.36 0.30 6.96
CA VAL A 114 -2.25 -0.20 5.59
C VAL A 114 -1.39 0.72 4.73
N ARG A 115 -1.33 2.01 5.07
CA ARG A 115 -0.53 3.01 4.35
C ARG A 115 -0.24 4.22 5.24
N VAL A 116 0.88 4.88 4.96
CA VAL A 116 1.21 6.22 5.45
C VAL A 116 1.59 7.08 4.25
N GLU A 117 1.01 8.27 4.14
CA GLU A 117 1.32 9.24 3.08
C GLU A 117 1.79 10.55 3.69
N TYR A 118 2.96 11.01 3.27
CA TYR A 118 3.42 12.36 3.53
C TYR A 118 3.05 13.25 2.34
N MET A 119 2.43 14.39 2.63
CA MET A 119 2.05 15.40 1.64
C MET A 119 2.60 16.75 2.09
N ARG A 120 3.57 17.28 1.34
CA ARG A 120 4.11 18.62 1.59
C ARG A 120 3.04 19.69 1.43
N GLU A 121 2.16 19.52 0.46
CA GLU A 121 0.99 20.37 0.20
C GLU A 121 -0.25 19.50 -0.01
N THR A 122 -1.37 19.92 0.56
CA THR A 122 -2.69 19.35 0.29
C THR A 122 -3.50 20.37 -0.50
N THR A 123 -3.92 20.03 -1.72
CA THR A 123 -4.84 20.86 -2.48
C THR A 123 -6.27 20.68 -1.96
N ALA A 124 -7.08 21.73 -2.04
CA ALA A 124 -8.49 21.69 -1.61
C ALA A 124 -9.31 20.63 -2.37
N ASP A 125 -8.92 20.32 -3.60
CA ASP A 125 -9.59 19.34 -4.47
C ASP A 125 -9.02 17.91 -4.33
N SER A 126 -8.13 17.68 -3.35
CA SER A 126 -7.59 16.34 -3.13
C SER A 126 -8.64 15.44 -2.47
N SER A 127 -8.74 14.21 -2.95
CA SER A 127 -9.68 13.21 -2.42
C SER A 127 -8.94 11.99 -1.90
N ILE A 128 -9.55 11.32 -0.94
CA ILE A 128 -9.06 10.07 -0.37
C ILE A 128 -10.01 8.96 -0.81
N LEU A 129 -9.44 7.86 -1.31
CA LEU A 129 -10.16 6.64 -1.65
C LEU A 129 -9.74 5.52 -0.69
N LEU A 130 -10.72 4.85 -0.09
CA LEU A 130 -10.54 3.61 0.66
C LEU A 130 -11.24 2.47 -0.08
N VAL A 131 -10.63 1.27 -0.07
CA VAL A 131 -11.16 0.04 -0.64
C VAL A 131 -11.02 -1.09 0.38
N THR A 132 -12.08 -1.87 0.55
CA THR A 132 -12.14 -2.98 1.51
C THR A 132 -11.91 -4.33 0.84
N GLU A 133 -11.51 -5.33 1.62
CA GLU A 133 -11.38 -6.72 1.17
C GLU A 133 -12.72 -7.27 0.67
N GLY A 134 -13.83 -6.86 1.28
CA GLY A 134 -15.19 -7.21 0.88
C GLY A 134 -15.67 -6.58 -0.44
N GLY A 135 -14.85 -5.77 -1.12
CA GLY A 135 -15.20 -5.18 -2.41
C GLY A 135 -16.04 -3.92 -2.31
N MET A 136 -15.92 -3.18 -1.21
CA MET A 136 -16.53 -1.86 -1.04
C MET A 136 -15.48 -0.76 -1.25
N SER A 137 -15.90 0.40 -1.72
CA SER A 137 -15.03 1.58 -1.83
C SER A 137 -15.74 2.85 -1.39
N ILE A 138 -15.02 3.78 -0.77
CA ILE A 138 -15.54 5.12 -0.44
C ILE A 138 -14.50 6.16 -0.84
N ARG A 139 -14.94 7.20 -1.57
CA ARG A 139 -14.12 8.35 -1.95
C ARG A 139 -14.71 9.60 -1.30
N PHE A 140 -13.89 10.43 -0.67
CA PHE A 140 -14.35 11.66 0.01
C PHE A 140 -13.26 12.75 -0.06
N ALA A 141 -13.66 14.00 0.10
CA ALA A 141 -12.71 15.13 0.14
C ALA A 141 -11.77 15.04 1.35
N SER A 142 -10.47 15.20 1.13
CA SER A 142 -9.44 14.98 2.15
C SER A 142 -9.53 15.96 3.32
N ASP A 143 -9.99 17.18 3.07
CA ASP A 143 -10.19 18.26 4.04
C ASP A 143 -11.23 17.94 5.13
N THR A 144 -12.09 16.95 4.89
CA THR A 144 -13.04 16.43 5.88
C THR A 144 -12.38 15.65 7.02
N VAL A 145 -11.09 15.30 6.87
CA VAL A 145 -10.25 14.68 7.91
C VAL A 145 -9.56 15.79 8.70
N PRO A 146 -9.91 15.99 9.99
CA PRO A 146 -9.31 17.05 10.77
C PRO A 146 -7.83 16.76 11.07
N VAL A 147 -7.02 17.81 11.09
CA VAL A 147 -5.65 17.74 11.60
C VAL A 147 -5.70 17.57 13.11
N THR A 148 -5.05 16.53 13.62
CA THR A 148 -4.98 16.20 15.05
C THR A 148 -3.57 15.81 15.46
N GLY A 149 -3.26 15.96 16.75
CA GLY A 149 -1.95 15.57 17.29
C GLY A 149 -1.70 14.06 17.29
N ARG A 150 -0.47 13.67 17.65
CA ARG A 150 0.00 12.27 17.56
C ARG A 150 -0.81 11.26 18.36
N ALA A 151 -1.29 11.65 19.55
CA ALA A 151 -1.99 10.77 20.48
C ALA A 151 -3.43 10.38 20.06
N SER A 152 -3.89 10.81 18.87
CA SER A 152 -5.23 10.46 18.37
C SER A 152 -5.22 9.17 17.54
N ALA A 153 -6.38 8.52 17.46
CA ALA A 153 -6.59 7.35 16.60
C ALA A 153 -7.02 7.71 15.16
N GLY A 154 -7.33 8.98 14.89
CA GLY A 154 -7.98 9.43 13.67
C GLY A 154 -9.51 9.39 13.73
N VAL A 155 -10.14 9.60 12.58
CA VAL A 155 -11.61 9.63 12.41
C VAL A 155 -12.09 8.46 11.56
N LYS A 156 -13.31 7.98 11.81
CA LYS A 156 -13.93 6.93 11.00
C LYS A 156 -14.23 7.46 9.60
N CYS A 157 -13.75 6.77 8.58
CA CYS A 157 -13.94 7.14 7.18
C CYS A 157 -14.74 6.11 6.38
N ILE A 158 -14.66 4.82 6.73
CA ILE A 158 -15.53 3.78 6.18
C ILE A 158 -16.09 2.90 7.30
N LYS A 159 -17.37 2.54 7.18
CA LYS A 159 -18.00 1.51 8.00
C LYS A 159 -17.73 0.16 7.35
N LEU A 160 -17.12 -0.73 8.11
CA LEU A 160 -16.79 -2.09 7.69
C LEU A 160 -17.88 -3.03 8.20
N ASP A 161 -18.20 -4.05 7.41
CA ASP A 161 -18.98 -5.19 7.88
C ASP A 161 -18.06 -6.13 8.69
N ASP A 162 -18.65 -7.06 9.45
CA ASP A 162 -17.90 -7.94 10.34
C ASP A 162 -16.88 -8.80 9.56
N GLY A 163 -15.62 -8.77 10.02
CA GLY A 163 -14.51 -9.48 9.38
C GLY A 163 -13.92 -8.79 8.15
N ASP A 164 -14.49 -7.67 7.69
CA ASP A 164 -13.93 -6.87 6.60
C ASP A 164 -12.80 -5.96 7.09
N GLY A 165 -11.96 -5.50 6.17
CA GLY A 165 -10.84 -4.62 6.45
C GLY A 165 -10.49 -3.79 5.23
N VAL A 166 -9.91 -2.61 5.45
CA VAL A 166 -9.33 -1.83 4.36
C VAL A 166 -8.09 -2.56 3.84
N ILE A 167 -7.99 -2.68 2.51
CA ILE A 167 -6.81 -3.23 1.81
C ILE A 167 -6.08 -2.18 0.99
N PHE A 168 -6.76 -1.09 0.63
CA PHE A 168 -6.13 0.06 -0.01
C PHE A 168 -6.74 1.34 0.53
N ALA A 169 -5.89 2.31 0.76
CA ALA A 169 -6.27 3.66 1.12
C ALA A 169 -5.22 4.63 0.62
N GLY A 170 -5.60 5.87 0.31
CA GLY A 170 -4.66 6.92 -0.03
C GLY A 170 -5.33 8.06 -0.78
N HIS A 171 -4.59 9.14 -0.98
CA HIS A 171 -5.00 10.18 -1.91
C HIS A 171 -4.99 9.63 -3.33
N VAL A 172 -6.01 10.00 -4.09
CA VAL A 172 -6.10 9.68 -5.52
C VAL A 172 -6.37 10.95 -6.31
N PRO A 173 -5.70 11.16 -7.46
CA PRO A 173 -6.05 12.22 -8.38
C PRO A 173 -7.42 11.94 -9.03
N GLU A 174 -7.92 12.84 -9.88
CA GLU A 174 -9.15 12.57 -10.66
C GLU A 174 -8.92 11.61 -11.83
N GLU A 175 -7.67 11.50 -12.29
CA GLU A 175 -7.28 10.68 -13.43
C GLU A 175 -6.78 9.29 -13.06
N GLY A 176 -6.71 8.44 -14.09
CA GLY A 176 -6.28 7.06 -13.95
C GLY A 176 -7.39 6.11 -13.51
N GLU A 177 -6.95 4.93 -13.12
CA GLU A 177 -7.79 3.75 -12.97
C GLU A 177 -7.46 3.01 -11.68
N LEU A 178 -8.45 2.35 -11.12
CA LEU A 178 -8.31 1.43 -10.01
C LEU A 178 -8.27 0.00 -10.55
N LEU A 179 -7.10 -0.62 -10.53
CA LEU A 179 -6.96 -2.06 -10.75
C LEU A 179 -7.29 -2.79 -9.45
N VAL A 180 -8.24 -3.72 -9.52
CA VAL A 180 -8.63 -4.59 -8.41
C VAL A 180 -8.39 -6.03 -8.81
N ALA A 181 -7.72 -6.79 -7.94
CA ALA A 181 -7.49 -8.23 -8.09
C ALA A 181 -8.01 -9.01 -6.88
N THR A 182 -8.62 -10.16 -7.14
CA THR A 182 -9.16 -11.06 -6.11
C THR A 182 -8.19 -12.18 -5.75
N ASP A 183 -8.46 -12.84 -4.62
CA ASP A 183 -7.76 -14.06 -4.19
C ASP A 183 -7.80 -15.20 -5.25
N ARG A 184 -8.81 -15.21 -6.12
CA ARG A 184 -8.99 -16.19 -7.22
C ARG A 184 -8.47 -15.70 -8.58
N GLY A 185 -7.70 -14.61 -8.62
CA GLY A 185 -7.05 -14.15 -9.85
C GLY A 185 -7.98 -13.47 -10.86
N TYR A 186 -9.20 -13.11 -10.45
CA TYR A 186 -10.06 -12.25 -11.24
C TYR A 186 -9.65 -10.80 -11.06
N MET A 187 -9.56 -10.06 -12.16
CA MET A 187 -9.12 -8.67 -12.16
C MET A 187 -10.01 -7.81 -13.04
N LYS A 188 -10.08 -6.53 -12.68
CA LYS A 188 -10.63 -5.47 -13.53
C LYS A 188 -9.94 -4.15 -13.25
N ARG A 189 -10.04 -3.23 -14.21
CA ARG A 189 -9.81 -1.80 -14.01
C ARG A 189 -11.15 -1.07 -13.99
N SER A 190 -11.26 0.00 -13.22
CA SER A 190 -12.38 0.94 -13.30
C SER A 190 -11.84 2.35 -13.14
N PHE A 191 -12.38 3.32 -13.86
CA PHE A 191 -11.88 4.69 -13.79
C PHE A 191 -12.07 5.28 -12.39
N ILE A 192 -11.14 6.13 -11.95
CA ILE A 192 -11.27 6.80 -10.65
C ILE A 192 -12.53 7.68 -10.58
N PHE A 193 -12.96 8.27 -11.71
CA PHE A 193 -14.19 9.06 -11.75
C PHE A 193 -15.46 8.22 -11.45
N ASP A 194 -15.46 6.91 -11.71
CA ASP A 194 -16.60 6.03 -11.37
C ASP A 194 -16.75 5.83 -9.85
N HIS A 195 -15.71 6.15 -9.09
CA HIS A 195 -15.71 6.19 -7.62
C HIS A 195 -16.12 7.59 -7.15
N GLU A 196 -17.40 7.91 -7.28
CA GLU A 196 -17.94 9.22 -6.94
C GLU A 196 -17.61 9.66 -5.51
N ILE A 197 -17.31 10.96 -5.36
CA ILE A 197 -17.11 11.61 -4.07
C ILE A 197 -18.42 11.58 -3.28
N GLN A 198 -18.34 11.13 -2.03
CA GLN A 198 -19.43 11.11 -1.07
C GLN A 198 -18.93 11.54 0.32
N GLY A 199 -19.84 11.61 1.30
CA GLY A 199 -19.45 11.86 2.68
C GLY A 199 -18.67 10.69 3.29
N ARG A 200 -17.64 10.98 4.09
CA ARG A 200 -16.95 9.95 4.90
C ARG A 200 -17.89 9.33 5.95
N ASN A 201 -17.46 8.22 6.55
CA ASN A 201 -18.23 7.44 7.54
C ASN A 201 -19.49 6.75 6.98
N GLY A 202 -19.55 6.56 5.66
CA GLY A 202 -20.52 5.70 4.98
C GLY A 202 -20.05 4.24 4.89
N LYS A 203 -20.91 3.36 4.38
CA LYS A 203 -20.52 2.00 3.96
C LYS A 203 -19.72 1.99 2.65
N GLY A 204 -19.70 3.11 1.94
CA GLY A 204 -19.21 3.18 0.57
C GLY A 204 -20.13 2.46 -0.41
N LEU A 205 -19.62 2.24 -1.61
CA LEU A 205 -20.33 1.61 -2.71
C LEU A 205 -19.49 0.44 -3.26
N GLN A 206 -20.14 -0.61 -3.76
CA GLN A 206 -19.49 -1.82 -4.25
C GLN A 206 -18.54 -1.58 -5.43
N CYS A 207 -17.25 -1.81 -5.26
CA CYS A 207 -16.22 -1.73 -6.30
C CYS A 207 -15.80 -3.07 -6.88
N PHE A 208 -16.32 -4.18 -6.36
CA PHE A 208 -16.14 -5.49 -6.96
C PHE A 208 -17.33 -6.41 -6.61
N GLY A 209 -17.89 -7.07 -7.62
CA GLY A 209 -19.02 -7.99 -7.44
C GLY A 209 -18.58 -9.44 -7.24
N PHE A 210 -18.59 -9.94 -6.00
CA PHE A 210 -18.37 -11.37 -5.74
C PHE A 210 -19.57 -12.24 -6.12
N LYS A 211 -19.30 -13.39 -6.75
CA LYS A 211 -20.31 -14.40 -7.07
C LYS A 211 -20.60 -15.23 -5.82
N LYS A 212 -21.87 -15.57 -5.60
CA LYS A 212 -22.30 -16.40 -4.45
C LYS A 212 -21.64 -17.77 -4.38
N ASN A 213 -21.22 -18.32 -5.52
CA ASN A 213 -20.51 -19.60 -5.59
C ASN A 213 -19.00 -19.48 -5.36
N GLY A 214 -18.47 -18.27 -5.07
CA GLY A 214 -17.06 -18.02 -4.82
C GLY A 214 -16.14 -18.15 -6.04
N SER A 215 -16.69 -18.33 -7.25
CA SER A 215 -15.86 -18.66 -8.42
C SER A 215 -14.93 -17.54 -8.87
N ASN A 216 -15.21 -16.29 -8.48
CA ASN A 216 -14.35 -15.13 -8.71
C ASN A 216 -13.72 -14.60 -7.41
N GLY A 217 -13.67 -15.43 -6.38
CA GLY A 217 -13.07 -15.07 -5.11
C GLY A 217 -14.05 -14.80 -4.00
N THR A 218 -13.48 -14.59 -2.82
CA THR A 218 -14.21 -14.20 -1.60
C THR A 218 -13.73 -12.88 -1.03
N ARG A 219 -12.61 -12.37 -1.52
CA ARG A 219 -12.00 -11.11 -1.10
C ARG A 219 -11.12 -10.53 -2.19
N ILE A 220 -10.94 -9.22 -2.12
CA ILE A 220 -9.89 -8.51 -2.84
C ILE A 220 -8.54 -8.91 -2.20
N ALA A 221 -7.57 -9.24 -3.04
CA ALA A 221 -6.21 -9.58 -2.65
C ALA A 221 -5.21 -8.44 -2.93
N ALA A 222 -5.50 -7.57 -3.92
CA ALA A 222 -4.67 -6.43 -4.22
C ALA A 222 -5.46 -5.33 -4.92
N VAL A 223 -5.03 -4.09 -4.72
CA VAL A 223 -5.56 -2.90 -5.37
C VAL A 223 -4.42 -1.98 -5.74
N MET A 224 -4.45 -1.42 -6.94
CA MET A 224 -3.47 -0.44 -7.41
C MET A 224 -4.18 0.71 -8.11
N HIS A 225 -3.75 1.94 -7.84
CA HIS A 225 -4.06 3.08 -8.69
C HIS A 225 -3.03 3.12 -9.83
N VAL A 226 -3.52 3.19 -11.06
CA VAL A 226 -2.74 3.06 -12.30
C VAL A 226 -3.02 4.28 -13.16
N THR A 227 -1.99 5.06 -13.48
CA THR A 227 -2.05 6.21 -14.40
C THR A 227 -1.43 5.89 -15.76
N ASP A 228 -0.44 5.00 -15.76
CA ASP A 228 0.35 4.62 -16.92
C ASP A 228 0.37 3.10 -17.06
N PRO A 229 0.56 2.56 -18.28
CA PRO A 229 0.77 1.14 -18.47
C PRO A 229 1.96 0.61 -17.64
N LEU A 230 1.73 -0.45 -16.88
CA LEU A 230 2.73 -1.08 -16.02
C LEU A 230 2.75 -2.58 -16.27
N ASP A 231 3.95 -3.17 -16.28
CA ASP A 231 4.07 -4.62 -16.17
C ASP A 231 3.99 -5.01 -14.69
N LEU A 232 3.11 -5.98 -14.41
CA LEU A 232 2.86 -6.50 -13.07
C LEU A 232 3.08 -8.01 -13.06
N ALA A 233 3.47 -8.53 -11.90
CA ALA A 233 3.46 -9.94 -11.57
C ALA A 233 2.41 -10.18 -10.48
N ALA A 234 1.44 -11.04 -10.76
CA ALA A 234 0.60 -11.62 -9.71
C ALA A 234 1.34 -12.77 -9.06
N VAL A 235 1.58 -12.66 -7.76
CA VAL A 235 2.31 -13.67 -6.98
C VAL A 235 1.33 -14.47 -6.14
N GLN A 236 1.32 -15.78 -6.32
CA GLN A 236 0.51 -16.72 -5.54
C GLN A 236 1.26 -17.14 -4.27
N LYS A 237 0.56 -17.77 -3.32
CA LYS A 237 1.12 -18.18 -2.01
C LYS A 237 2.36 -19.08 -2.11
N ASP A 238 2.44 -19.93 -3.13
CA ASP A 238 3.61 -20.79 -3.37
C ASP A 238 4.77 -20.09 -4.08
N GLY A 239 4.61 -18.81 -4.41
CA GLY A 239 5.60 -18.00 -5.13
C GLY A 239 5.47 -18.07 -6.65
N THR A 240 4.51 -18.82 -7.20
CA THR A 240 4.21 -18.82 -8.65
C THR A 240 3.86 -17.40 -9.09
N GLN A 241 4.45 -16.96 -10.21
CA GLN A 241 4.25 -15.61 -10.75
C GLN A 241 3.62 -15.67 -12.13
N THR A 242 2.55 -14.91 -12.33
CA THR A 242 1.97 -14.65 -13.66
C THR A 242 2.20 -13.19 -14.01
N VAL A 243 2.98 -12.92 -15.05
CA VAL A 243 3.30 -11.56 -15.51
C VAL A 243 2.30 -11.12 -16.58
N PHE A 244 1.79 -9.91 -16.45
CA PHE A 244 0.85 -9.30 -17.40
C PHE A 244 1.04 -7.78 -17.42
N ASN A 245 0.70 -7.14 -18.53
CA ASN A 245 0.60 -5.69 -18.57
C ASN A 245 -0.78 -5.22 -18.06
N THR A 246 -0.85 -4.08 -17.38
CA THR A 246 -2.13 -3.50 -16.93
C THR A 246 -3.13 -3.32 -18.07
N GLU A 247 -2.66 -3.08 -19.30
CA GLU A 247 -3.52 -2.94 -20.49
C GLU A 247 -4.26 -4.22 -20.88
N GLU A 248 -3.77 -5.39 -20.45
CA GLU A 248 -4.45 -6.67 -20.66
C GLU A 248 -5.66 -6.83 -19.72
N VAL A 249 -5.69 -6.08 -18.60
CA VAL A 249 -6.81 -6.10 -17.65
C VAL A 249 -7.92 -5.19 -18.15
N ARG A 250 -9.11 -5.77 -18.37
CA ARG A 250 -10.25 -5.02 -18.91
C ARG A 250 -10.76 -3.95 -17.96
N ILE A 251 -11.15 -2.82 -18.56
CA ILE A 251 -11.94 -1.80 -17.91
C ILE A 251 -13.40 -2.27 -17.85
N GLU A 252 -13.99 -2.19 -16.66
CA GLU A 252 -15.39 -2.49 -16.38
C GLU A 252 -15.97 -1.39 -15.50
N PRO A 253 -17.31 -1.23 -15.43
CA PRO A 253 -17.94 -0.38 -14.43
C PRO A 253 -17.48 -0.73 -13.01
N ARG A 254 -17.59 0.23 -12.09
CA ARG A 254 -17.18 0.07 -10.69
C ARG A 254 -17.70 -1.22 -10.04
N ALA A 255 -18.98 -1.57 -10.20
CA ALA A 255 -19.57 -2.79 -9.62
C ALA A 255 -19.29 -4.09 -10.42
N GLY A 256 -18.41 -4.03 -11.43
CA GLY A 256 -18.01 -5.15 -12.26
C GLY A 256 -17.42 -6.32 -11.48
N ARG A 257 -17.33 -7.48 -12.14
CA ARG A 257 -16.90 -8.75 -11.52
C ARG A 257 -15.53 -9.20 -11.97
N GLY A 258 -14.93 -8.47 -12.90
CA GLY A 258 -13.65 -8.78 -13.50
C GLY A 258 -13.63 -10.06 -14.32
N GLN A 259 -12.48 -10.27 -14.94
CA GLN A 259 -12.18 -11.42 -15.76
C GLN A 259 -11.05 -12.24 -15.13
N PRO A 260 -11.05 -13.57 -15.30
CA PRO A 260 -9.96 -14.40 -14.82
C PRO A 260 -8.68 -14.05 -15.58
N MET A 261 -7.68 -13.53 -14.88
CA MET A 261 -6.35 -13.23 -15.43
C MET A 261 -5.30 -14.25 -14.99
N VAL A 262 -5.49 -14.84 -13.80
CA VAL A 262 -4.55 -15.79 -13.21
C VAL A 262 -5.31 -17.06 -12.85
N MET A 263 -4.78 -18.22 -13.26
CA MET A 263 -5.34 -19.50 -12.88
C MET A 263 -4.96 -19.83 -11.44
N VAL A 264 -5.95 -19.82 -10.55
CA VAL A 264 -5.77 -20.17 -9.13
C VAL A 264 -6.26 -21.58 -8.88
N LEU A 265 -5.33 -22.50 -8.57
CA LEU A 265 -5.62 -23.89 -8.24
C LEU A 265 -5.76 -24.07 -6.72
N MET A 266 -6.84 -24.72 -6.29
CA MET A 266 -7.10 -25.06 -4.88
C MET A 266 -6.91 -23.85 -3.94
N ASP A 267 -5.95 -23.92 -3.01
CA ASP A 267 -5.69 -22.90 -1.99
C ASP A 267 -4.51 -21.98 -2.32
N ASN A 268 -3.91 -22.13 -3.51
CA ASN A 268 -2.79 -21.31 -3.97
C ASN A 268 -3.28 -19.93 -4.50
N THR A 269 -3.95 -19.19 -3.63
CA THR A 269 -4.56 -17.89 -3.96
C THR A 269 -3.52 -16.83 -4.29
N VAL A 270 -3.93 -15.80 -5.04
CA VAL A 270 -3.13 -14.59 -5.24
C VAL A 270 -2.88 -13.93 -3.88
N ALA A 271 -1.61 -13.66 -3.58
CA ALA A 271 -1.17 -13.02 -2.34
C ALA A 271 -0.90 -11.53 -2.52
N GLU A 272 -0.35 -11.13 -3.67
CA GLU A 272 -0.02 -9.73 -3.98
C GLU A 272 0.13 -9.49 -5.49
N LEU A 273 0.14 -8.22 -5.87
CA LEU A 273 0.62 -7.75 -7.17
C LEU A 273 1.91 -6.96 -6.98
N LYS A 274 2.92 -7.26 -7.78
CA LYS A 274 4.23 -6.58 -7.77
C LYS A 274 4.52 -5.93 -9.11
N LYS A 275 5.09 -4.74 -9.11
CA LYS A 275 5.67 -4.16 -10.33
C LYS A 275 6.85 -5.02 -10.79
N THR A 276 7.00 -5.18 -12.09
CA THR A 276 8.11 -5.92 -12.69
C THR A 276 8.59 -5.22 -13.95
N ASP A 277 9.88 -5.33 -14.27
CA ASP A 277 10.40 -4.84 -15.54
C ASP A 277 10.10 -5.85 -16.66
N SER A 278 9.80 -5.35 -17.86
CA SER A 278 9.38 -6.12 -19.04
C SER A 278 10.34 -7.25 -19.48
N SER A 279 11.57 -7.27 -18.95
CA SER A 279 12.58 -8.31 -19.22
C SER A 279 12.23 -9.67 -18.60
N ALA A 280 11.30 -9.73 -17.63
CA ALA A 280 10.87 -10.97 -16.99
C ALA A 280 10.01 -11.89 -17.88
N LYS A 281 9.43 -11.38 -18.98
CA LYS A 281 8.65 -12.19 -19.94
C LYS A 281 9.48 -13.36 -20.54
N ASN A 282 10.81 -13.25 -20.59
CA ASN A 282 11.69 -14.27 -21.18
C ASN A 282 12.07 -15.45 -20.26
N ASN A 283 11.76 -15.41 -18.97
CA ASN A 283 12.13 -16.49 -18.04
C ASN A 283 10.98 -17.45 -17.71
N ALA A 284 9.72 -17.06 -17.91
CA ALA A 284 8.58 -17.93 -17.64
C ALA A 284 8.34 -18.99 -18.74
N GLU A 285 8.82 -18.76 -19.97
CA GLU A 285 8.69 -19.73 -21.08
C GLU A 285 9.83 -20.75 -21.17
N LYS A 286 10.87 -20.67 -20.32
CA LYS A 286 12.08 -21.50 -20.45
C LYS A 286 12.20 -22.71 -19.55
N ASN A 287 11.23 -23.02 -18.68
CA ASN A 287 11.21 -24.28 -17.95
C ASN A 287 9.85 -24.99 -18.04
N PRO A 288 9.58 -25.71 -19.14
CA PRO A 288 8.88 -26.97 -19.01
C PRO A 288 9.90 -28.04 -18.61
N ILE A 289 9.58 -28.80 -17.55
CA ILE A 289 10.29 -29.94 -16.94
C ILE A 289 11.11 -29.58 -15.70
#